data_AF-A0A9X2VHV4-F1
#
_entry.id   AF-A0A9X2VHV4-F1
#
_cell.length_a   1.000
_cell.length_b   1.000
_cell.length_c   1.000
_cell.angle_alpha   90.00
_cell.angle_beta   90.00
_cell.angle_gamma   90.00
#
_symmetry.space_group_name_H-M   'P 1'
#
loop_
_entity.id
_entity.type
_entity.pdbx_description
1 polymer ?
#
loop_
_entity_poly.entity_id
_entity_poly.type
_entity_poly.pdbx_seq_one_letter_code
_entity_poly.pdbx_strand_id
1 'polypeptide(L)' 'MTPVVEKLDRDQMIELVGRFQRGEVGEEETAEALEALRRSSGHPEVDGLIFYPPGGQELSAEEVVDRALGHRPIEL' A
#
# COMPACT_ATOMS: atom_id res chain seq x y z
N MET A 1 -19.22 -5.68 -13.72
CA MET A 1 -19.26 -5.27 -12.31
C MET A 1 -17.82 -5.20 -11.85
N THR A 2 -17.23 -4.01 -11.82
CA THR A 2 -15.95 -3.82 -11.13
C THR A 2 -16.22 -4.12 -9.65
N PRO A 3 -15.51 -5.05 -9.01
CA PRO A 3 -15.68 -5.25 -7.59
C PRO A 3 -15.37 -3.91 -6.91
N VAL A 4 -16.31 -3.42 -6.11
CA VAL A 4 -16.00 -2.40 -5.12
C VAL A 4 -15.00 -3.07 -4.20
N VAL A 5 -13.72 -2.81 -4.42
CA VAL A 5 -12.68 -3.23 -3.47
C VAL A 5 -13.00 -2.49 -2.19
N GLU A 6 -13.58 -3.21 -1.22
CA GLU A 6 -13.89 -2.66 0.10
C GLU A 6 -12.61 -2.00 0.64
N LYS A 7 -12.77 -0.81 1.26
CA LYS A 7 -11.64 -0.13 1.87
C LYS A 7 -11.02 -1.06 2.91
N LEU A 8 -9.73 -1.32 2.77
CA LEU A 8 -8.95 -2.14 3.68
C LEU A 8 -8.79 -1.38 5.01
N ASP A 9 -9.05 -2.07 6.11
CA ASP A 9 -8.67 -1.60 7.44
C ASP A 9 -7.15 -1.64 7.64
N ARG A 10 -6.64 -0.96 8.67
CA ARG A 10 -5.19 -0.85 8.94
C ARG A 10 -4.51 -2.23 8.96
N ASP A 11 -5.04 -3.19 9.71
CA ASP A 11 -4.50 -4.55 9.78
C ASP A 11 -4.49 -5.26 8.42
N GLN A 12 -5.56 -5.10 7.62
CA GLN A 12 -5.63 -5.69 6.29
C GLN A 12 -4.59 -5.08 5.34
N MET A 13 -4.35 -3.77 5.43
CA MET A 13 -3.28 -3.11 4.68
C MET A 13 -1.90 -3.62 5.11
N ILE A 14 -1.66 -3.82 6.41
CA ILE A 14 -0.39 -4.33 6.92
C ILE A 14 -0.14 -5.75 6.41
N GLU A 15 -1.14 -6.62 6.48
CA GLU A 15 -1.03 -7.98 5.96
C GLU A 15 -0.71 -7.98 4.45
N LEU A 16 -1.42 -7.15 3.68
CA LEU A 16 -1.24 -7.07 2.23
C LEU A 16 0.14 -6.51 1.85
N VAL A 17 0.61 -5.45 2.53
CA VAL A 17 1.97 -4.93 2.34
C VAL A 17 3.01 -5.99 2.69
N GLY A 18 2.80 -6.75 3.78
CA GLY A 18 3.67 -7.86 4.14
C GLY A 18 3.73 -8.94 3.05
N ARG A 19 2.60 -9.27 2.41
CA ARG A 19 2.56 -10.19 1.26
C ARG A 19 3.36 -9.65 0.07
N PHE A 20 3.25 -8.36 -0.22
CA PHE A 20 4.08 -7.72 -1.27
C PHE A 20 5.57 -7.83 -0.96
N GLN A 21 5.98 -7.53 0.27
CA GLN A 21 7.39 -7.62 0.69
C GLN A 21 7.95 -9.05 0.60
N ARG A 22 7.11 -10.06 0.84
CA ARG A 22 7.48 -11.48 0.72
C ARG A 22 7.39 -12.02 -0.72
N GLY A 23 6.90 -11.24 -1.67
CA GLY A 23 6.68 -11.68 -3.06
C GLY A 23 5.55 -12.70 -3.20
N GLU A 24 4.57 -12.68 -2.30
CA GLU A 24 3.43 -13.61 -2.27
C GLU A 24 2.21 -13.08 -3.03
N VAL A 25 2.34 -11.96 -3.73
CA VAL A 25 1.30 -11.37 -4.58
C VAL A 25 1.63 -11.68 -6.03
N GLY A 26 0.72 -12.34 -6.74
CA GLY A 26 0.90 -12.66 -8.16
C GLY A 26 0.91 -11.40 -9.03
N GLU A 27 1.51 -11.48 -10.23
CA GLU A 27 1.58 -10.35 -11.16
C GLU A 27 0.20 -9.82 -11.56
N GLU A 28 -0.79 -10.72 -11.74
CA GLU A 28 -2.17 -10.38 -12.08
C GLU A 28 -2.88 -9.66 -10.91
N GLU A 29 -2.67 -10.14 -9.68
CA GLU A 29 -3.28 -9.56 -8.46
C GLU A 29 -2.56 -8.27 -8.01
N THR A 30 -1.31 -8.06 -8.44
CA THR A 30 -0.47 -6.92 -8.00
C THR A 30 -1.14 -5.59 -8.30
N ALA A 31 -1.69 -5.42 -9.51
CA ALA A 31 -2.36 -4.18 -9.90
C ALA A 31 -3.60 -3.90 -9.04
N GLU A 32 -4.45 -4.90 -8.82
CA GLU A 32 -5.68 -4.78 -8.02
C GLU A 32 -5.36 -4.53 -6.53
N ALA A 33 -4.39 -5.23 -5.98
CA ALA A 33 -3.96 -5.08 -4.60
C ALA A 33 -3.30 -3.71 -4.33
N LEU A 34 -2.51 -3.19 -5.27
CA LEU A 34 -1.96 -1.83 -5.18
C LEU A 34 -3.05 -0.77 -5.27
N GLU A 35 -4.04 -0.95 -6.14
CA GLU A 35 -5.18 -0.04 -6.23
C GLU A 35 -6.00 -0.03 -4.94
N ALA A 36 -6.21 -1.20 -4.33
CA ALA A 36 -6.84 -1.35 -3.02
C ALA A 36 -6.11 -0.55 -1.93
N LEU A 37 -4.77 -0.68 -1.88
CA LEU A 37 -3.92 0.04 -0.93
C LEU A 37 -3.97 1.55 -1.16
N ARG A 38 -3.89 2.01 -2.42
CA ARG A 38 -4.00 3.45 -2.76
C ARG A 38 -5.33 4.03 -2.32
N ARG A 39 -6.44 3.35 -2.62
CA ARG A 39 -7.79 3.80 -2.27
C ARG A 39 -8.05 3.82 -0.77
N SER A 40 -7.46 2.87 -0.05
CA SER A 40 -7.66 2.71 1.40
C SER A 40 -6.76 3.65 2.20
N SER A 41 -5.50 3.78 1.82
CA SER A 41 -4.54 4.68 2.48
C SER A 41 -4.72 6.15 2.10
N GLY A 42 -5.24 6.44 0.90
CA GLY A 42 -5.25 7.80 0.35
C GLY A 42 -3.88 8.26 -0.17
N HIS A 43 -2.86 7.39 -0.16
CA HIS A 43 -1.54 7.69 -0.67
C HIS A 43 -1.47 7.38 -2.18
N PRO A 44 -1.21 8.37 -3.05
CA PRO A 44 -1.21 8.20 -4.50
C PRO A 44 0.03 7.47 -5.03
N GLU A 45 1.01 7.11 -4.20
CA GLU A 45 2.22 6.36 -4.59
C GLU A 45 2.62 5.33 -3.52
N VAL A 46 1.66 4.53 -3.04
CA VAL A 46 1.93 3.52 -1.99
C VAL A 46 2.93 2.45 -2.43
N ASP A 47 2.95 2.11 -3.73
CA ASP A 47 3.92 1.20 -4.34
C ASP A 47 5.36 1.70 -4.16
N GLY A 48 5.57 3.01 -4.25
CA GLY A 48 6.86 3.64 -3.96
C GLY A 48 7.33 3.37 -2.53
N LEU A 49 6.43 3.39 -1.54
CA LEU A 49 6.78 3.08 -0.15
C LEU A 49 7.16 1.60 0.06
N ILE A 50 6.60 0.70 -0.75
CA ILE A 50 6.82 -0.76 -0.64
C ILE A 50 8.12 -1.15 -1.35
N PHE A 51 8.29 -0.74 -2.60
CA PHE A 51 9.39 -1.18 -3.46
C PHE A 51 10.61 -0.25 -3.43
N TYR A 52 10.40 1.04 -3.16
CA TYR A 52 11.44 2.07 -3.20
C TYR A 52 11.37 2.98 -1.96
N PRO A 53 11.50 2.39 -0.75
CA PRO A 53 11.28 3.15 0.48
C PRO A 53 12.23 4.36 0.57
N PRO A 54 11.73 5.50 1.09
CA PRO A 54 12.49 6.74 1.15
C PRO A 54 13.74 6.57 1.99
N GLY A 55 14.88 7.06 1.47
CA GLY A 55 16.17 6.93 2.14
C GLY A 55 16.83 5.55 2.02
N GLY A 56 16.25 4.62 1.23
CA GLY A 56 16.82 3.30 0.98
C GLY A 56 16.81 2.35 2.17
N GLN A 57 16.02 2.66 3.21
CA GLN A 57 15.82 1.81 4.37
C GLN A 57 14.63 0.90 4.16
N GLU A 58 14.76 -0.39 4.47
CA GLU A 58 13.61 -1.30 4.48
C GLU A 58 12.59 -0.85 5.53
N LEU A 59 11.38 -0.51 5.07
CA LEU A 59 10.26 -0.19 5.96
C LEU A 59 9.51 -1.47 6.31
N SER A 60 9.18 -1.66 7.58
CA SER A 60 8.23 -2.71 7.97
C SER A 60 6.85 -2.41 7.39
N ALA A 61 6.03 -3.45 7.19
CA ALA A 61 4.67 -3.27 6.66
C ALA A 61 3.84 -2.26 7.47
N GLU A 62 4.01 -2.24 8.80
CA GLU A 62 3.40 -1.26 9.69
C GLU A 62 3.83 0.18 9.38
N GLU A 63 5.12 0.41 9.19
CA GLU A 63 5.70 1.73 8.87
C GLU A 63 5.25 2.23 7.50
N VAL A 64 5.12 1.32 6.52
CA VAL A 64 4.59 1.65 5.19
C VAL A 64 3.15 2.13 5.31
N VAL A 65 2.31 1.37 6.03
CA VAL A 65 0.89 1.71 6.21
C VAL A 65 0.73 3.00 7.01
N ASP A 66 1.53 3.20 8.06
CA ASP A 66 1.51 4.43 8.86
C ASP A 66 1.85 5.66 8.01
N ARG A 67 2.92 5.59 7.21
CA ARG A 67 3.27 6.65 6.24
C ARG A 67 2.20 6.87 5.19
N ALA A 68 1.60 5.79 4.69
CA ALA A 68 0.56 5.87 3.68
C ALA A 68 -0.68 6.58 4.23
N LEU A 69 -1.13 6.22 5.44
CA LEU A 69 -2.27 6.85 6.13
C LEU A 69 -1.98 8.26 6.62
N GLY A 70 -0.73 8.55 6.98
CA GLY A 70 -0.27 9.86 7.39
C GLY A 70 -0.10 10.85 6.24
N HIS A 71 -0.20 10.38 4.98
CA HIS A 71 -0.05 11.22 3.80
C HIS A 71 -1.13 12.30 3.76
N ARG A 72 -0.68 13.55 3.85
CA ARG A 72 -1.52 14.70 3.57
C ARG A 72 -1.17 15.19 2.17
N PRO A 73 -2.12 15.23 1.22
CA PRO A 73 -1.88 15.86 -0.05
C PRO A 73 -1.43 17.29 0.22
N ILE A 74 -0.26 17.65 -0.29
CA ILE A 74 0.23 19.04 -0.22
C ILE A 74 -0.69 19.83 -1.14
N GLU A 75 -1.44 20.79 -0.59
CA GLU A 75 -2.18 21.76 -1.40
C GLU A 75 -1.14 22.57 -2.17
N LEU A 76 -0.92 22.21 -3.44
CA LEU A 76 0.05 22.85 -4.34
C LEU A 76 -0.66 23.84 -5.27
#